data_AF-A0AA89C0Q5-F1
#
_entry.id   AF-A0AA89C0Q5-F1
#
_cell.length_a   1.000
_cell.length_b   1.000
_cell.length_c   1.000
_cell.angle_alpha   90.00
_cell.angle_beta   90.00
_cell.angle_gamma   90.00
#
_symmetry.space_group_name_H-M   'P 1'
#
loop_
_entity.id
_entity.type
_entity.pdbx_description
1 polymer ?
#
loop_
_entity_poly.entity_id
_entity_poly.type
_entity_poly.pdbx_seq_one_letter_code
_entity_poly.pdbx_strand_id
1 'polypeptide(L)'
;MLEPGGRYRPSGCTARHRVAIIIPFRDRDIHLKLFLNNIHAMLQRQQLDYAIYVVDLERNIPFNRALLLNAGYLEAKKTYDYQCYVFHDVDLIPENDHNLYSCPEHPRHMSVAIDKWNYKLPYMSIFGGVVAMSEEQIQQVNGFSNIFFGWGGEDDDMFQRWFNAQIYSEFMIKLRRFNLLETASQRSKYDGINSLRYKVLKKNYNKLYTYILISVNQTEIMLDKDFVWIVMNIKKFTDFMKAGNPFDVLPWMRFILPKKYRLFCEILENGKAALDKKMKNIKQTYSKNDLRHTFDALITSTYEISEEEKLRVGLTDNLILAIAGDLIGAGFDTTATTLRWGLLLLASNPNVQEKAQREVDEVLGYGRRPSLTDKSRLPFTEAITLEVLRMGSTAPLSVPHSALEDTEIYGYTIPKDTVILFNLYSSNFDEQLWDSPYRFKPGRFLDRKGEIMREKAESVVSFGVGRRRCIGESVARMNIFMLLSSLLQRCKIIKPPEEEYDFKGKLTLTYAPAPFKVKIEARG
;
A
#
# COMPACT_ATOMS: atom_id res chain seq x y z
N MET A 1 -4.44 -20.30 43.03
CA MET A 1 -3.15 -20.36 42.29
C MET A 1 -3.45 -20.17 40.80
N LEU A 2 -2.48 -19.69 40.02
CA LEU A 2 -2.65 -19.58 38.55
C LEU A 2 -2.67 -20.96 37.90
N GLU A 3 -3.63 -21.15 37.01
CA GLU A 3 -3.78 -22.32 36.14
C GLU A 3 -3.08 -22.07 34.78
N PRO A 4 -2.70 -23.13 34.04
CA PRO A 4 -2.19 -23.00 32.69
C PRO A 4 -3.10 -22.16 31.79
N GLY A 5 -2.49 -21.36 30.91
CA GLY A 5 -3.16 -20.36 30.09
C GLY A 5 -3.27 -18.98 30.76
N GLY A 6 -2.60 -18.77 31.90
CA GLY A 6 -2.66 -17.51 32.64
C GLY A 6 -4.01 -17.30 33.32
N ARG A 7 -4.65 -18.40 33.71
CA ARG A 7 -6.03 -18.41 34.19
C ARG A 7 -6.07 -18.33 35.70
N TYR A 8 -7.03 -17.58 36.23
CA TYR A 8 -7.29 -17.50 37.66
C TYR A 8 -8.78 -17.38 37.92
N ARG A 9 -9.26 -18.06 38.96
CA ARG A 9 -10.57 -17.89 39.55
C ARG A 9 -10.43 -17.86 41.08
N PRO A 10 -11.12 -16.94 41.79
CA PRO A 10 -11.09 -16.93 43.24
C PRO A 10 -11.70 -18.22 43.81
N SER A 11 -11.06 -18.81 44.82
CA SER A 11 -11.51 -20.06 45.43
C SER A 11 -12.55 -19.87 46.54
N GLY A 12 -12.61 -18.67 47.13
CA GLY A 12 -13.48 -18.36 48.28
C GLY A 12 -14.76 -17.61 47.93
N CYS A 13 -14.98 -17.25 46.66
CA CYS A 13 -16.15 -16.50 46.23
C CYS A 13 -16.44 -16.69 44.73
N THR A 14 -17.61 -16.24 44.29
CA THR A 14 -17.94 -16.15 42.86
C THR A 14 -17.50 -14.79 42.34
N ALA A 15 -16.62 -14.78 41.34
CA ALA A 15 -16.16 -13.54 40.69
C ALA A 15 -17.34 -12.79 40.05
N ARG A 16 -17.36 -11.47 40.20
CA ARG A 16 -18.39 -10.60 39.60
C ARG A 16 -18.25 -10.46 38.08
N HIS A 17 -17.04 -10.58 37.57
CA HIS A 17 -16.72 -10.41 36.16
C HIS A 17 -15.81 -11.53 35.67
N ARG A 18 -16.14 -12.05 34.48
CA ARG A 18 -15.29 -12.96 33.71
C ARG A 18 -14.59 -12.18 32.60
N VAL A 19 -13.27 -12.07 32.67
CA VAL A 19 -12.49 -11.12 31.86
C VAL A 19 -11.44 -11.84 30.99
N ALA A 20 -11.45 -11.57 29.69
CA ALA A 20 -10.35 -11.94 28.80
C ALA A 20 -9.45 -10.73 28.55
N ILE A 21 -8.15 -10.87 28.80
CA ILE A 21 -7.16 -9.83 28.49
C ILE A 21 -6.45 -10.23 27.21
N ILE A 22 -6.55 -9.41 26.17
CA ILE A 22 -6.03 -9.70 24.82
C ILE A 22 -4.89 -8.74 24.54
N ILE A 23 -3.71 -9.30 24.29
CA ILE A 23 -2.46 -8.58 24.11
C ILE A 23 -1.91 -8.90 22.72
N PRO A 24 -1.92 -7.94 21.77
CA PRO A 24 -1.22 -8.09 20.51
C PRO A 24 0.29 -7.95 20.77
N PHE A 25 1.10 -8.83 20.20
CA PHE A 25 2.51 -8.94 20.55
C PHE A 25 3.42 -8.98 19.32
N ARG A 26 4.53 -8.24 19.40
CA ARG A 26 5.64 -8.27 18.44
C ARG A 26 6.90 -7.71 19.10
N ASP A 27 7.94 -8.53 19.27
CA ASP A 27 9.27 -8.09 19.74
C ASP A 27 9.27 -7.25 21.03
N ARG A 28 8.43 -7.64 21.99
CA ARG A 28 8.22 -6.93 23.26
C ARG A 28 8.44 -7.82 24.49
N ASP A 29 9.34 -8.79 24.41
CA ASP A 29 9.54 -9.82 25.45
C ASP A 29 9.82 -9.24 26.84
N ILE A 30 10.62 -8.17 26.93
CA ILE A 30 10.92 -7.50 28.20
C ILE A 30 9.64 -6.87 28.78
N HIS A 31 8.86 -6.18 27.96
CA HIS A 31 7.62 -5.53 28.38
C HIS A 31 6.58 -6.57 28.80
N LEU A 32 6.46 -7.68 28.07
CA LEU A 32 5.56 -8.77 28.45
C LEU A 32 5.92 -9.37 29.81
N LYS A 33 7.21 -9.58 30.09
CA LYS A 33 7.65 -10.07 31.40
C LYS A 33 7.28 -9.10 32.52
N LEU A 34 7.53 -7.80 32.32
CA LEU A 34 7.18 -6.75 33.29
C LEU A 34 5.65 -6.68 33.49
N PHE A 35 4.89 -6.72 32.41
CA PHE A 35 3.43 -6.73 32.43
C PHE A 35 2.89 -7.90 33.24
N LEU A 36 3.28 -9.14 32.91
CA LEU A 36 2.81 -10.36 33.57
C LEU A 36 3.17 -10.39 35.06
N ASN A 37 4.36 -9.89 35.42
CA ASN A 37 4.81 -9.83 36.81
C ASN A 37 3.91 -8.94 37.68
N ASN A 38 3.35 -7.87 37.11
CA ASN A 38 2.53 -6.91 37.84
C ASN A 38 1.02 -7.21 37.74
N ILE A 39 0.54 -7.53 36.54
CA ILE A 39 -0.90 -7.59 36.26
C ILE A 39 -1.61 -8.70 37.04
N HIS A 40 -1.00 -9.88 37.17
CA HIS A 40 -1.64 -11.02 37.83
C HIS A 40 -1.99 -10.71 39.28
N ALA A 41 -1.06 -10.08 40.00
CA ALA A 41 -1.24 -9.75 41.41
C ALA A 41 -2.39 -8.75 41.60
N MET A 42 -2.48 -7.72 40.73
CA MET A 42 -3.58 -6.76 40.75
C MET A 42 -4.93 -7.42 40.46
N LEU A 43 -5.04 -8.20 39.38
CA LEU A 43 -6.31 -8.83 38.99
C LEU A 43 -6.80 -9.85 40.03
N GLN A 44 -5.88 -10.53 40.71
CA GLN A 44 -6.20 -11.44 41.81
C GLN A 44 -6.73 -10.67 43.03
N ARG A 45 -6.16 -9.51 43.35
CA ARG A 45 -6.70 -8.63 44.42
C ARG A 45 -8.09 -8.10 44.08
N GLN A 46 -8.39 -7.88 42.80
CA GLN A 46 -9.75 -7.58 42.31
C GLN A 46 -10.71 -8.79 42.31
N GLN A 47 -10.24 -9.99 42.68
CA GLN A 47 -11.05 -11.22 42.74
C GLN A 47 -11.77 -11.56 41.41
N LEU A 48 -11.09 -11.32 40.28
CA LEU A 48 -11.62 -11.58 38.94
C LEU A 48 -11.49 -13.06 38.55
N ASP A 49 -12.40 -13.55 37.71
CA ASP A 49 -12.18 -14.76 36.91
C ASP A 49 -11.63 -14.32 35.56
N TYR A 50 -10.36 -14.63 35.27
CA TYR A 50 -9.71 -14.09 34.09
C TYR A 50 -8.74 -15.06 33.41
N ALA A 51 -8.41 -14.77 32.15
CA ALA A 51 -7.25 -15.33 31.47
C ALA A 51 -6.57 -14.29 30.57
N ILE A 52 -5.29 -14.52 30.28
CA ILE A 52 -4.46 -13.64 29.44
C ILE A 52 -4.11 -14.34 28.13
N TYR A 53 -4.38 -13.67 27.01
CA TYR A 53 -4.10 -14.13 25.66
C TYR A 53 -3.06 -13.21 25.01
N VAL A 54 -1.90 -13.78 24.66
CA VAL A 54 -0.85 -13.09 23.92
C VAL A 54 -0.89 -13.59 22.48
N VAL A 55 -1.20 -12.70 21.54
CA VAL A 55 -1.45 -13.02 20.14
C VAL A 55 -0.35 -12.41 19.28
N ASP A 56 0.41 -13.26 18.60
CA ASP A 56 1.50 -12.88 17.70
C ASP A 56 1.15 -13.25 16.25
N LEU A 57 1.79 -12.58 15.31
CA LEU A 57 1.63 -12.75 13.88
C LEU A 57 2.88 -13.42 13.29
N GLU A 58 2.78 -14.07 12.14
CA GLU A 58 3.97 -14.58 11.45
C GLU A 58 5.00 -13.45 11.15
N ARG A 59 6.30 -13.79 11.17
CA ARG A 59 7.41 -12.81 11.13
C ARG A 59 7.57 -12.10 9.79
N ASN A 60 7.25 -12.79 8.71
CA ASN A 60 7.27 -12.30 7.33
C ASN A 60 6.10 -11.36 7.00
N ILE A 61 5.10 -11.22 7.89
CA ILE A 61 3.94 -10.38 7.69
C ILE A 61 4.12 -9.08 8.49
N PRO A 62 3.89 -7.90 7.89
CA PRO A 62 3.89 -6.63 8.62
C PRO A 62 2.93 -6.71 9.82
N PHE A 63 3.35 -6.15 10.96
CA PHE A 63 2.54 -6.18 12.17
C PHE A 63 1.18 -5.52 11.93
N ASN A 64 0.11 -6.08 12.47
CA ASN A 64 -1.23 -5.53 12.37
C ASN A 64 -1.91 -5.70 13.72
N ARG A 65 -1.85 -4.65 14.53
CA ARG A 65 -2.30 -4.67 15.92
C ARG A 65 -3.81 -4.98 16.01
N ALA A 66 -4.63 -4.26 15.27
CA ALA A 66 -6.08 -4.43 15.29
C ALA A 66 -6.55 -5.82 14.86
N LEU A 67 -5.92 -6.39 13.83
CA LEU A 67 -6.21 -7.76 13.41
C LEU A 67 -5.92 -8.77 14.54
N LEU A 68 -4.82 -8.58 15.27
CA LEU A 68 -4.45 -9.46 16.39
C LEU A 68 -5.42 -9.33 17.56
N LEU A 69 -5.95 -8.13 17.82
CA LEU A 69 -7.01 -7.91 18.81
C LEU A 69 -8.28 -8.69 18.45
N ASN A 70 -8.73 -8.60 17.19
CA ASN A 70 -9.88 -9.37 16.69
C ASN A 70 -9.66 -10.88 16.78
N ALA A 71 -8.50 -11.36 16.32
CA ALA A 71 -8.15 -12.78 16.38
C ALA A 71 -8.09 -13.28 17.84
N GLY A 72 -7.51 -12.50 18.74
CA GLY A 72 -7.49 -12.79 20.17
C GLY A 72 -8.87 -12.88 20.78
N TYR A 73 -9.77 -11.97 20.43
CA TYR A 73 -11.18 -12.04 20.84
C TYR A 73 -11.84 -13.33 20.37
N LEU A 74 -11.72 -13.67 19.08
CA LEU A 74 -12.29 -14.89 18.52
C LEU A 74 -11.72 -16.16 19.14
N GLU A 75 -10.42 -16.16 19.48
CA GLU A 75 -9.78 -17.30 20.15
C GLU A 75 -10.15 -17.42 21.63
N ALA A 76 -10.30 -16.31 22.35
CA ALA A 76 -10.73 -16.29 23.74
C ALA A 76 -12.18 -16.78 23.87
N LYS A 77 -13.07 -16.29 23.00
CA LYS A 77 -14.50 -16.69 22.97
C LYS A 77 -14.71 -18.19 22.79
N LYS A 78 -13.80 -18.90 22.10
CA LYS A 78 -13.86 -20.36 21.93
C LYS A 78 -13.57 -21.15 23.20
N THR A 79 -12.96 -20.52 24.19
CA THR A 79 -12.40 -21.23 25.36
C THR A 79 -13.19 -21.01 26.64
N TYR A 80 -13.91 -19.89 26.76
CA TYR A 80 -14.70 -19.58 27.94
C TYR A 80 -15.74 -18.48 27.68
N ASP A 81 -16.76 -18.41 28.52
CA ASP A 81 -17.89 -17.47 28.44
C ASP A 81 -17.57 -16.11 29.10
N TYR A 82 -16.52 -15.46 28.58
CA TYR A 82 -16.10 -14.14 29.04
C TYR A 82 -17.18 -13.08 28.79
N GLN A 83 -17.40 -12.23 29.79
CA GLN A 83 -18.35 -11.11 29.73
C GLN A 83 -17.68 -9.82 29.30
N CYS A 84 -16.37 -9.71 29.55
CA CYS A 84 -15.59 -8.51 29.31
C CYS A 84 -14.29 -8.86 28.61
N TYR A 85 -13.96 -8.10 27.56
CA TYR A 85 -12.72 -8.24 26.82
C TYR A 85 -11.93 -6.94 26.96
N VAL A 86 -10.73 -7.04 27.53
CA VAL A 86 -9.81 -5.94 27.72
C VAL A 86 -8.70 -6.06 26.68
N PHE A 87 -8.75 -5.19 25.68
CA PHE A 87 -7.75 -5.07 24.63
C PHE A 87 -6.61 -4.21 25.15
N HIS A 88 -5.43 -4.80 25.30
CA HIS A 88 -4.39 -4.25 26.16
C HIS A 88 -3.07 -4.07 25.40
N ASP A 89 -2.48 -2.88 25.47
CA ASP A 89 -1.10 -2.63 25.05
C ASP A 89 -0.13 -3.18 26.10
N VAL A 90 0.81 -4.03 25.69
CA VAL A 90 1.78 -4.67 26.59
C VAL A 90 2.67 -3.66 27.30
N ASP A 91 2.83 -2.46 26.75
CA ASP A 91 3.68 -1.40 27.29
C ASP A 91 2.99 -0.59 28.41
N LEU A 92 1.71 -0.85 28.71
CA LEU A 92 0.95 -0.14 29.75
C LEU A 92 0.77 -1.01 30.98
N ILE A 93 1.01 -0.45 32.17
CA ILE A 93 0.80 -1.13 33.45
C ILE A 93 -0.04 -0.20 34.33
N PRO A 94 -1.13 -0.68 34.94
CA PRO A 94 -1.92 0.11 35.88
C PRO A 94 -1.12 0.42 37.14
N GLU A 95 -1.04 1.69 37.51
CA GLU A 95 -0.34 2.14 38.73
C GLU A 95 -1.15 1.89 40.01
N ASN A 96 -2.45 1.65 39.88
CA ASN A 96 -3.36 1.55 41.00
C ASN A 96 -4.41 0.44 40.78
N ASP A 97 -4.66 -0.36 41.82
CA ASP A 97 -5.66 -1.43 41.86
C ASP A 97 -7.11 -0.94 41.73
N HIS A 98 -7.37 0.36 41.94
CA HIS A 98 -8.68 0.99 41.70
C HIS A 98 -9.03 1.12 40.21
N ASN A 99 -8.07 0.84 39.30
CA ASN A 99 -8.35 0.68 37.88
C ASN A 99 -9.06 -0.67 37.66
N LEU A 100 -10.38 -0.67 37.80
CA LEU A 100 -11.18 -1.89 37.73
C LEU A 100 -11.19 -2.48 36.31
N TYR A 101 -10.80 -3.75 36.19
CA TYR A 101 -10.87 -4.52 34.94
C TYR A 101 -12.27 -5.10 34.78
N SER A 102 -13.18 -4.24 34.33
CA SER A 102 -14.57 -4.55 34.07
C SER A 102 -15.11 -3.72 32.90
N CYS A 103 -16.16 -4.21 32.26
CA CYS A 103 -16.78 -3.55 31.11
C CYS A 103 -18.06 -2.84 31.58
N PRO A 104 -18.14 -1.50 31.50
CA PRO A 104 -19.36 -0.76 31.78
C PRO A 104 -20.31 -0.75 30.56
N GLU A 105 -21.44 -0.06 30.69
CA GLU A 105 -22.47 0.06 29.63
C GLU A 105 -21.93 0.65 28.33
N HIS A 106 -20.93 1.54 28.41
CA HIS A 106 -20.19 2.06 27.26
C HIS A 106 -18.75 1.53 27.27
N PRO A 107 -18.08 1.43 26.11
CA PRO A 107 -16.67 1.09 26.06
C PRO A 107 -15.83 2.00 26.96
N ARG A 108 -14.96 1.40 27.78
CA ARG A 108 -14.08 2.16 28.67
C ARG A 108 -12.70 2.30 28.06
N HIS A 109 -12.31 3.53 27.73
CA HIS A 109 -10.92 3.86 27.47
C HIS A 109 -10.17 3.96 28.80
N MET A 110 -9.27 3.01 29.06
CA MET A 110 -8.56 2.88 30.35
C MET A 110 -7.22 3.63 30.37
N SER A 111 -6.78 4.17 29.22
CA SER A 111 -5.48 4.86 29.07
C SER A 111 -5.62 6.39 28.99
N VAL A 112 -6.62 6.96 29.67
CA VAL A 112 -6.89 8.41 29.65
C VAL A 112 -5.83 9.25 30.37
N ALA A 113 -5.09 8.66 31.30
CA ALA A 113 -4.07 9.33 32.10
C ALA A 113 -2.86 8.38 32.24
N ILE A 114 -1.81 8.62 31.46
CA ILE A 114 -0.58 7.83 31.49
C ILE A 114 0.62 8.71 31.84
N ASP A 115 1.55 8.18 32.65
CA ASP A 115 2.75 8.88 33.14
C ASP A 115 3.59 9.51 32.02
N LYS A 116 3.77 8.79 30.90
CA LYS A 116 4.51 9.27 29.72
C LYS A 116 4.01 10.63 29.20
N TRP A 117 2.72 10.92 29.36
CA TRP A 117 2.10 12.18 28.95
C TRP A 117 1.76 13.08 30.13
N ASN A 118 2.43 12.88 31.28
CA ASN A 118 2.19 13.58 32.54
C ASN A 118 0.70 13.55 32.92
N TYR A 119 0.08 12.37 32.78
CA TYR A 119 -1.32 12.11 33.07
C TYR A 119 -2.32 12.99 32.30
N LYS A 120 -1.93 13.45 31.10
CA LYS A 120 -2.79 14.20 30.17
C LYS A 120 -3.05 13.41 28.90
N LEU A 121 -4.24 13.57 28.34
CA LEU A 121 -4.57 13.04 27.03
C LEU A 121 -3.73 13.74 25.95
N PRO A 122 -3.05 13.01 25.05
CA PRO A 122 -2.26 13.60 23.99
C PRO A 122 -3.15 14.29 22.93
N TYR A 123 -4.37 13.81 22.73
CA TYR A 123 -5.41 14.42 21.89
C TYR A 123 -6.80 13.88 22.26
N MET A 124 -7.87 14.63 21.96
CA MET A 124 -9.23 14.33 22.42
C MET A 124 -9.85 13.07 21.81
N SER A 125 -9.46 12.71 20.58
CA SER A 125 -10.01 11.56 19.85
C SER A 125 -9.26 10.25 20.10
N ILE A 126 -8.32 10.20 21.05
CA ILE A 126 -7.55 8.99 21.32
C ILE A 126 -8.45 7.93 21.99
N PHE A 127 -8.54 6.76 21.36
CA PHE A 127 -9.29 5.62 21.86
C PHE A 127 -8.45 4.36 21.69
N GLY A 128 -7.44 4.22 22.54
CA GLY A 128 -6.33 3.29 22.31
C GLY A 128 -5.57 2.92 23.58
N GLY A 129 -4.43 2.26 23.41
CA GLY A 129 -3.64 1.74 24.54
C GLY A 129 -4.35 0.57 25.22
N VAL A 130 -5.26 0.86 26.17
CA VAL A 130 -6.09 -0.14 26.87
C VAL A 130 -7.56 0.24 26.79
N VAL A 131 -8.38 -0.68 26.27
CA VAL A 131 -9.82 -0.50 26.08
C VAL A 131 -10.57 -1.74 26.58
N ALA A 132 -11.62 -1.54 27.39
CA ALA A 132 -12.51 -2.60 27.83
C ALA A 132 -13.86 -2.52 27.10
N MET A 133 -14.28 -3.64 26.49
CA MET A 133 -15.56 -3.78 25.79
C MET A 133 -16.27 -5.10 26.10
N SER A 134 -17.60 -5.05 26.23
CA SER A 134 -18.45 -6.24 26.32
C SER A 134 -18.54 -6.95 24.96
N GLU A 135 -19.05 -8.19 24.96
CA GLU A 135 -19.27 -8.93 23.72
C GLU A 135 -20.25 -8.20 22.79
N GLU A 136 -21.35 -7.68 23.33
CA GLU A 136 -22.37 -6.95 22.58
C GLU A 136 -21.77 -5.71 21.92
N GLN A 137 -20.95 -4.96 22.67
CA GLN A 137 -20.25 -3.78 22.19
C GLN A 137 -19.29 -4.11 21.04
N ILE A 138 -18.51 -5.18 21.15
CA ILE A 138 -17.59 -5.63 20.09
C ILE A 138 -18.35 -6.00 18.82
N GLN A 139 -19.46 -6.72 18.97
CA GLN A 139 -20.30 -7.14 17.84
C GLN A 139 -20.96 -5.94 17.15
N GLN A 140 -21.41 -4.94 17.91
CA GLN A 140 -22.05 -3.73 17.39
C GLN A 140 -21.15 -2.96 16.41
N VAL A 141 -19.85 -2.88 16.69
CA VAL A 141 -18.88 -2.18 15.83
C VAL A 141 -18.10 -3.09 14.88
N ASN A 142 -18.44 -4.38 14.84
CA ASN A 142 -17.72 -5.42 14.08
C ASN A 142 -16.22 -5.50 14.44
N GLY A 143 -15.86 -5.22 15.69
CA GLY A 143 -14.47 -5.19 16.16
C GLY A 143 -13.59 -4.15 15.45
N PHE A 144 -12.27 -4.37 15.51
CA PHE A 144 -11.26 -3.46 14.97
C PHE A 144 -11.08 -3.62 13.45
N SER A 145 -10.51 -2.63 12.77
CA SER A 145 -10.22 -2.73 11.33
C SER A 145 -9.06 -3.69 11.04
N ASN A 146 -9.22 -4.57 10.05
CA ASN A 146 -8.16 -5.51 9.68
C ASN A 146 -7.12 -4.91 8.72
N ILE A 147 -7.28 -3.68 8.23
CA ILE A 147 -6.49 -3.16 7.10
C ILE A 147 -5.26 -2.35 7.51
N PHE A 148 -5.09 -2.05 8.81
CA PHE A 148 -3.96 -1.27 9.33
C PHE A 148 -2.72 -2.15 9.53
N PHE A 149 -2.00 -2.42 8.43
CA PHE A 149 -0.67 -3.02 8.48
C PHE A 149 0.40 -1.95 8.73
N GLY A 150 1.27 -2.22 9.69
CA GLY A 150 2.21 -1.26 10.26
C GLY A 150 1.75 -0.78 11.64
N TRP A 151 2.27 0.37 12.06
CA TRP A 151 1.94 0.99 13.35
C TRP A 151 1.03 2.20 13.15
N GLY A 152 -0.10 2.23 13.86
CA GLY A 152 -0.98 3.38 14.01
C GLY A 152 -2.18 3.44 13.06
N GLY A 153 -3.17 4.25 13.46
CA GLY A 153 -4.42 4.52 12.73
C GLY A 153 -5.59 3.63 13.15
N GLU A 154 -5.33 2.50 13.82
CA GLU A 154 -6.37 1.55 14.21
C GLU A 154 -7.21 1.99 15.41
N ASP A 155 -6.59 2.67 16.36
CA ASP A 155 -7.26 3.25 17.53
C ASP A 155 -8.16 4.43 17.09
N ASP A 156 -7.68 5.24 16.15
CA ASP A 156 -8.47 6.34 15.56
C ASP A 156 -9.65 5.79 14.72
N ASP A 157 -9.47 4.67 14.00
CA ASP A 157 -10.56 4.00 13.27
C ASP A 157 -11.63 3.48 14.23
N MET A 158 -11.21 2.85 15.34
CA MET A 158 -12.13 2.39 16.38
C MET A 158 -12.91 3.55 17.01
N PHE A 159 -12.25 4.68 17.29
CA PHE A 159 -12.95 5.90 17.73
C PHE A 159 -14.05 6.31 16.75
N GLN A 160 -13.75 6.34 15.44
CA GLN A 160 -14.72 6.71 14.41
C GLN A 160 -15.89 5.71 14.27
N ARG A 161 -15.65 4.41 14.51
CA ARG A 161 -16.72 3.39 14.53
C ARG A 161 -17.69 3.61 15.67
N TRP A 162 -17.18 3.96 16.86
CA TRP A 162 -18.00 4.23 18.04
C TRP A 162 -18.71 5.58 17.99
N PHE A 163 -18.02 6.63 17.55
CA PHE A 163 -18.58 7.98 17.47
C PHE A 163 -19.84 8.03 16.59
N ASN A 164 -19.83 7.32 15.45
CA ASN A 164 -20.96 7.26 14.53
C ASN A 164 -22.05 6.24 14.91
N ALA A 165 -21.82 5.39 15.93
CA ALA A 165 -22.82 4.47 16.46
C ALA A 165 -23.81 5.11 17.46
N GLN A 166 -23.79 6.47 17.56
CA GLN A 166 -24.62 7.38 18.37
C GLN A 166 -24.29 7.56 19.86
N ILE A 167 -23.25 8.35 20.23
CA ILE A 167 -23.23 9.26 21.41
C ILE A 167 -22.19 10.39 21.13
N TYR A 168 -22.62 11.66 21.29
CA TYR A 168 -21.89 12.93 21.07
C TYR A 168 -21.74 13.42 19.62
N SER A 169 -22.50 14.46 19.29
CA SER A 169 -22.22 15.38 18.18
C SER A 169 -21.58 16.65 18.74
N GLU A 170 -20.32 16.90 18.43
CA GLU A 170 -19.74 18.23 18.15
C GLU A 170 -18.20 18.18 18.18
N PHE A 171 -17.58 18.97 17.29
CA PHE A 171 -16.14 19.23 17.11
C PHE A 171 -15.29 18.20 16.34
N MET A 172 -15.24 18.38 15.02
CA MET A 172 -14.13 17.89 14.18
C MET A 172 -12.99 18.91 14.13
N ILE A 173 -11.82 18.55 14.66
CA ILE A 173 -10.55 19.15 14.24
C ILE A 173 -10.07 18.35 13.03
N LYS A 174 -10.07 18.99 11.85
CA LYS A 174 -9.53 18.46 10.59
C LYS A 174 -8.03 18.18 10.74
N LEU A 175 -7.66 16.94 11.04
CA LEU A 175 -6.32 16.42 10.83
C LEU A 175 -6.35 15.51 9.59
N ARG A 176 -5.74 15.99 8.49
CA ARG A 176 -5.51 15.26 7.23
C ARG A 176 -4.56 14.06 7.43
N ARG A 177 -4.96 13.07 8.20
CA ARG A 177 -4.26 11.80 8.34
C ARG A 177 -5.26 10.68 8.05
N PHE A 178 -5.11 10.11 6.87
CA PHE A 178 -5.79 8.93 6.33
C PHE A 178 -7.24 9.15 5.84
N ASN A 179 -7.42 9.18 4.51
CA ASN A 179 -8.73 9.02 3.83
C ASN A 179 -9.49 7.76 4.29
N LEU A 180 -8.78 6.80 4.91
CA LEU A 180 -9.42 5.67 5.57
C LEU A 180 -10.28 6.14 6.75
N LEU A 181 -9.84 7.02 7.64
CA LEU A 181 -10.63 7.36 8.83
C LEU A 181 -12.00 7.98 8.47
N GLU A 182 -12.10 8.72 7.38
CA GLU A 182 -13.37 9.31 6.88
C GLU A 182 -14.44 8.26 6.55
N THR A 183 -14.02 7.06 6.15
CA THR A 183 -14.92 5.97 5.74
C THR A 183 -14.99 4.83 6.77
N ALA A 184 -14.46 5.01 7.97
CA ALA A 184 -14.38 3.98 9.03
C ALA A 184 -15.76 3.38 9.39
N SER A 185 -16.78 4.22 9.59
CA SER A 185 -18.14 3.77 9.90
C SER A 185 -18.78 2.99 8.75
N GLN A 186 -18.56 3.41 7.49
CA GLN A 186 -19.05 2.65 6.34
C GLN A 186 -18.29 1.32 6.18
N ARG A 187 -16.98 1.34 6.42
CA ARG A 187 -16.12 0.17 6.37
C ARG A 187 -16.47 -0.87 7.41
N SER A 188 -16.86 -0.48 8.62
CA SER A 188 -17.17 -1.46 9.68
C SER A 188 -18.24 -2.48 9.26
N LYS A 189 -19.08 -2.16 8.28
CA LYS A 189 -20.05 -3.10 7.69
C LYS A 189 -19.39 -4.32 7.00
N TYR A 190 -18.19 -4.17 6.46
CA TYR A 190 -17.49 -5.23 5.68
C TYR A 190 -16.03 -5.46 6.08
N ASP A 191 -15.46 -4.62 6.95
CA ASP A 191 -14.10 -4.70 7.48
C ASP A 191 -14.14 -4.82 9.00
N GLY A 192 -13.67 -5.96 9.52
CA GLY A 192 -13.63 -6.25 10.95
C GLY A 192 -13.72 -7.75 11.21
N ILE A 193 -14.39 -8.14 12.29
CA ILE A 193 -14.53 -9.55 12.66
C ILE A 193 -15.15 -10.39 11.54
N ASN A 194 -16.14 -9.85 10.82
CA ASN A 194 -16.84 -10.55 9.74
C ASN A 194 -15.95 -10.93 8.53
N SER A 195 -14.96 -10.10 8.21
CA SER A 195 -14.02 -10.31 7.10
C SER A 195 -12.68 -10.88 7.53
N LEU A 196 -12.43 -10.99 8.83
CA LEU A 196 -11.18 -11.54 9.35
C LEU A 196 -11.02 -13.01 8.91
N ARG A 197 -9.86 -13.31 8.31
CA ARG A 197 -9.43 -14.67 7.95
C ARG A 197 -7.99 -14.88 8.45
N TYR A 198 -7.79 -15.92 9.24
CA TYR A 198 -6.49 -16.26 9.81
C TYR A 198 -6.39 -17.77 10.03
N LYS A 199 -5.15 -18.26 10.13
CA LYS A 199 -4.84 -19.64 10.51
C LYS A 199 -4.03 -19.61 11.80
N VAL A 200 -4.44 -20.37 12.81
CA VAL A 200 -3.63 -20.60 14.01
C VAL A 200 -2.50 -21.56 13.64
N LEU A 201 -1.26 -21.10 13.76
CA LEU A 201 -0.07 -21.91 13.53
C LEU A 201 0.39 -22.62 14.80
N LYS A 202 0.28 -21.94 15.95
CA LYS A 202 0.73 -22.46 17.24
C LYS A 202 -0.15 -21.92 18.37
N LYS A 203 -0.48 -22.77 19.34
CA LYS A 203 -1.21 -22.39 20.56
C LYS A 203 -0.61 -23.10 21.76
N ASN A 204 -0.10 -22.33 22.73
CA ASN A 204 0.56 -22.85 23.93
C ASN A 204 -0.10 -22.29 25.19
N TYR A 205 -0.45 -23.16 26.15
CA TYR A 205 -1.00 -22.78 27.45
C TYR A 205 0.13 -22.64 28.47
N ASN A 206 0.84 -21.51 28.46
CA ASN A 206 1.90 -21.25 29.43
C ASN A 206 1.29 -20.95 30.80
N LYS A 207 2.07 -21.09 31.88
CA LYS A 207 1.59 -20.84 33.25
C LYS A 207 0.97 -19.44 33.44
N LEU A 208 1.54 -18.42 32.80
CA LEU A 208 1.13 -17.01 32.98
C LEU A 208 0.21 -16.48 31.87
N TYR A 209 0.12 -17.15 30.73
CA TYR A 209 -0.72 -16.70 29.61
C TYR A 209 -0.89 -17.79 28.55
N THR A 210 -1.91 -17.65 27.72
CA THR A 210 -2.07 -18.43 26.49
C THR A 210 -1.37 -17.69 25.35
N TYR A 211 -0.38 -18.32 24.73
CA TYR A 211 0.29 -17.81 23.53
C TYR A 211 -0.38 -18.35 22.27
N ILE A 212 -0.66 -17.48 21.30
CA ILE A 212 -1.27 -17.83 20.02
C ILE A 212 -0.45 -17.17 18.91
N LEU A 213 0.10 -17.99 18.01
CA LEU A 213 0.71 -17.52 16.77
C LEU A 213 -0.26 -17.76 15.62
N ILE A 214 -0.59 -16.70 14.90
CA ILE A 214 -1.43 -16.77 13.71
C ILE A 214 -0.64 -16.39 12.45
N SER A 215 -1.09 -16.89 11.30
CA SER A 215 -0.70 -16.40 9.98
C SER A 215 -1.93 -15.95 9.23
N VAL A 216 -1.73 -15.01 8.33
CA VAL A 216 -2.79 -14.42 7.51
C VAL A 216 -2.33 -14.29 6.08
N ASN A 217 -3.26 -14.39 5.14
CA ASN A 217 -2.97 -14.02 3.75
C ASN A 217 -3.10 -12.49 3.63
N GLN A 218 -1.98 -11.77 3.70
CA GLN A 218 -1.98 -10.31 3.61
C GLN A 218 -2.70 -9.82 2.35
N THR A 219 -2.64 -10.58 1.26
CA THR A 219 -3.32 -10.29 0.00
C THR A 219 -4.85 -10.46 0.06
N GLU A 220 -5.39 -11.21 1.03
CA GLU A 220 -6.84 -11.29 1.26
C GLU A 220 -7.35 -10.18 2.17
N ILE A 221 -6.48 -9.59 2.99
CA ILE A 221 -6.84 -8.60 4.03
C ILE A 221 -6.52 -7.18 3.57
N MET A 222 -5.40 -6.99 2.87
CA MET A 222 -5.14 -5.76 2.15
C MET A 222 -5.82 -5.82 0.79
N LEU A 223 -6.83 -4.97 0.66
CA LEU A 223 -7.29 -4.42 -0.60
C LEU A 223 -8.18 -5.36 -1.41
N ASP A 224 -9.31 -4.79 -1.82
CA ASP A 224 -10.08 -5.11 -3.01
C ASP A 224 -9.58 -6.35 -3.80
N LYS A 225 -10.31 -7.46 -3.67
CA LYS A 225 -9.98 -8.74 -4.33
C LYS A 225 -9.74 -8.57 -5.84
N ASP A 226 -10.43 -7.61 -6.46
CA ASP A 226 -10.30 -7.32 -7.88
C ASP A 226 -8.95 -6.65 -8.18
N PHE A 227 -8.47 -5.74 -7.32
CA PHE A 227 -7.14 -5.12 -7.42
C PHE A 227 -6.02 -6.16 -7.28
N VAL A 228 -6.11 -7.03 -6.27
CA VAL A 228 -5.13 -8.08 -6.03
C VAL A 228 -5.02 -9.02 -7.23
N TRP A 229 -6.18 -9.44 -7.77
CA TRP A 229 -6.22 -10.29 -8.95
C TRP A 229 -5.58 -9.61 -10.17
N ILE A 230 -5.85 -8.31 -10.39
CA ILE A 230 -5.22 -7.53 -11.47
C ILE A 230 -3.70 -7.52 -11.31
N VAL A 231 -3.19 -7.18 -10.13
CA VAL A 231 -1.74 -7.14 -9.85
C VAL A 231 -1.08 -8.50 -10.05
N MET A 232 -1.72 -9.58 -9.63
CA MET A 232 -1.19 -10.95 -9.79
C MET A 232 -1.15 -11.41 -11.25
N ASN A 233 -2.03 -10.89 -12.12
CA ASN A 233 -2.13 -11.31 -13.51
C ASN A 233 -1.50 -10.33 -14.51
N ILE A 234 -1.09 -9.13 -14.07
CA ILE A 234 -0.52 -8.10 -14.96
C ILE A 234 0.72 -8.58 -15.70
N LYS A 235 1.58 -9.38 -15.06
CA LYS A 235 2.77 -9.96 -15.70
C LYS A 235 2.43 -10.90 -16.84
N LYS A 236 1.36 -11.71 -16.70
CA LYS A 236 0.89 -12.61 -17.76
C LYS A 236 0.32 -11.81 -18.92
N PHE A 237 -0.40 -10.72 -18.62
CA PHE A 237 -0.90 -9.78 -19.61
C PHE A 237 0.25 -9.11 -20.38
N THR A 238 1.23 -8.52 -19.69
CA THR A 238 2.35 -7.83 -20.35
C THR A 238 3.29 -8.78 -21.09
N ASP A 239 3.46 -10.02 -20.62
CA ASP A 239 4.21 -11.06 -21.34
C ASP A 239 3.53 -11.45 -22.66
N PHE A 240 2.19 -11.38 -22.73
CA PHE A 240 1.44 -11.62 -23.97
C PHE A 240 1.46 -10.39 -24.89
N MET A 241 1.32 -9.18 -24.35
CA MET A 241 1.26 -7.93 -25.14
C MET A 241 2.62 -7.41 -25.65
N LYS A 242 3.71 -8.18 -25.48
CA LYS A 242 5.04 -7.74 -25.91
C LYS A 242 5.12 -7.54 -27.43
N ALA A 243 5.90 -6.55 -27.86
CA ALA A 243 6.16 -6.34 -29.29
C ALA A 243 6.76 -7.60 -29.94
N GLY A 244 6.29 -7.93 -31.15
CA GLY A 244 6.70 -9.14 -31.87
C GLY A 244 6.06 -10.43 -31.34
N ASN A 245 4.94 -10.35 -30.61
CA ASN A 245 4.19 -11.54 -30.22
C ASN A 245 3.68 -12.26 -31.48
N PRO A 246 4.02 -13.56 -31.68
CA PRO A 246 3.63 -14.27 -32.89
C PRO A 246 2.12 -14.36 -33.13
N PHE A 247 1.28 -14.25 -32.10
CA PHE A 247 -0.18 -14.24 -32.27
C PHE A 247 -0.69 -13.02 -33.08
N ASP A 248 0.05 -11.91 -33.10
CA ASP A 248 -0.34 -10.69 -33.83
C ASP A 248 -0.02 -10.77 -35.33
N VAL A 249 1.04 -11.53 -35.68
CA VAL A 249 1.53 -11.66 -37.07
C VAL A 249 1.14 -12.99 -37.72
N LEU A 250 0.84 -14.00 -36.91
CA LEU A 250 0.43 -15.35 -37.34
C LEU A 250 -0.90 -15.72 -36.68
N PRO A 251 -2.04 -15.24 -37.22
CA PRO A 251 -3.36 -15.46 -36.61
C PRO A 251 -3.71 -16.93 -36.37
N TRP A 252 -3.15 -17.85 -37.16
CA TRP A 252 -3.35 -19.30 -37.03
C TRP A 252 -2.71 -19.89 -35.77
N MET A 253 -1.78 -19.20 -35.11
CA MET A 253 -1.16 -19.67 -33.86
C MET A 253 -2.15 -19.85 -32.71
N ARG A 254 -3.30 -19.17 -32.74
CA ARG A 254 -4.40 -19.40 -31.78
C ARG A 254 -4.94 -20.83 -31.80
N PHE A 255 -4.78 -21.55 -32.93
CA PHE A 255 -5.19 -22.94 -33.06
C PHE A 255 -4.10 -23.93 -32.60
N ILE A 256 -2.82 -23.56 -32.70
CA ILE A 256 -1.70 -24.39 -32.24
C ILE A 256 -1.48 -24.25 -30.72
N LEU A 257 -1.61 -23.02 -30.20
CA LEU A 257 -1.41 -22.72 -28.78
C LEU A 257 -2.69 -22.16 -28.14
N PRO A 258 -3.82 -22.90 -28.19
CA PRO A 258 -5.12 -22.38 -27.76
C PRO A 258 -5.15 -22.09 -26.26
N LYS A 259 -4.41 -22.83 -25.43
CA LYS A 259 -4.34 -22.59 -23.98
C LYS A 259 -3.77 -21.20 -23.65
N LYS A 260 -2.71 -20.78 -24.34
CA LYS A 260 -2.07 -19.48 -24.11
C LYS A 260 -2.96 -18.32 -24.56
N TYR A 261 -3.63 -18.48 -25.70
CA TYR A 261 -4.59 -17.50 -26.20
C TYR A 261 -5.83 -17.39 -25.31
N ARG A 262 -6.44 -18.53 -24.92
CA ARG A 262 -7.59 -18.57 -24.01
C ARG A 262 -7.29 -17.93 -22.66
N LEU A 263 -6.13 -18.22 -22.08
CA LEU A 263 -5.70 -17.58 -20.82
C LEU A 263 -5.63 -16.06 -20.95
N PHE A 264 -5.15 -15.54 -22.09
CA PHE A 264 -5.13 -14.10 -22.33
C PHE A 264 -6.54 -13.52 -22.45
N CYS A 265 -7.45 -14.18 -23.16
CA CYS A 265 -8.86 -13.79 -23.23
C CYS A 265 -9.52 -13.79 -21.85
N GLU A 266 -9.30 -14.83 -21.04
CA GLU A 266 -9.81 -14.92 -19.67
C GLU A 266 -9.30 -13.76 -18.80
N ILE A 267 -8.04 -13.35 -18.96
CA ILE A 267 -7.50 -12.20 -18.24
C ILE A 267 -8.21 -10.90 -18.66
N LEU A 268 -8.46 -10.70 -19.96
CA LEU A 268 -9.19 -9.54 -20.46
C LEU A 268 -10.63 -9.49 -19.94
N GLU A 269 -11.34 -10.62 -19.99
CA GLU A 269 -12.74 -10.72 -19.55
C GLU A 269 -12.89 -10.46 -18.05
N ASN A 270 -12.04 -11.10 -17.22
CA ASN A 270 -12.04 -10.90 -15.78
C ASN A 270 -11.63 -9.46 -15.40
N GLY A 271 -10.64 -8.88 -16.09
CA GLY A 271 -10.24 -7.50 -15.89
C GLY A 271 -11.37 -6.51 -16.24
N LYS A 272 -12.07 -6.75 -17.35
CA LYS A 272 -13.24 -5.97 -17.74
C LYS A 272 -14.36 -6.07 -16.70
N ALA A 273 -14.67 -7.27 -16.21
CA ALA A 273 -15.69 -7.48 -15.19
C ALA A 273 -15.36 -6.76 -13.86
N ALA A 274 -14.09 -6.82 -13.44
CA ALA A 274 -13.59 -6.09 -12.28
C ALA A 274 -13.76 -4.56 -12.41
N LEU A 275 -13.36 -4.01 -13.56
CA LEU A 275 -13.52 -2.58 -13.84
C LEU A 275 -15.00 -2.18 -13.92
N ASP A 276 -15.85 -3.00 -14.53
CA ASP A 276 -17.29 -2.72 -14.68
C ASP A 276 -17.98 -2.62 -13.32
N LYS A 277 -17.69 -3.57 -12.43
CA LYS A 277 -18.17 -3.57 -11.05
C LYS A 277 -17.77 -2.29 -10.31
N LYS A 278 -16.52 -1.82 -10.48
CA LYS A 278 -16.05 -0.57 -9.88
C LYS A 278 -16.73 0.65 -10.50
N MET A 279 -16.85 0.69 -11.82
CA MET A 279 -17.50 1.79 -12.54
C MET A 279 -18.98 1.94 -12.14
N LYS A 280 -19.69 0.83 -11.93
CA LYS A 280 -21.07 0.84 -11.40
C LYS A 280 -21.15 1.49 -10.02
N ASN A 281 -20.23 1.17 -9.11
CA ASN A 281 -20.17 1.80 -7.78
C ASN A 281 -19.85 3.30 -7.86
N ILE A 282 -18.92 3.68 -8.76
CA ILE A 282 -18.60 5.10 -9.02
C ILE A 282 -19.87 5.84 -9.46
N LYS A 283 -20.60 5.31 -10.45
CA LYS A 283 -21.86 5.90 -10.95
C LYS A 283 -22.94 5.99 -9.88
N GLN A 284 -23.05 5.01 -8.97
CA GLN A 284 -24.03 5.03 -7.87
C GLN A 284 -23.75 6.14 -6.85
N THR A 285 -22.48 6.49 -6.66
CA THR A 285 -22.03 7.48 -5.67
C THR A 285 -21.64 8.82 -6.30
N TYR A 286 -21.86 8.97 -7.61
CA TYR A 286 -21.51 10.15 -8.37
C TYR A 286 -22.38 11.35 -7.97
N SER A 287 -21.74 12.51 -7.80
CA SER A 287 -22.41 13.79 -7.59
C SER A 287 -21.78 14.83 -8.51
N LYS A 288 -22.60 15.54 -9.29
CA LYS A 288 -22.13 16.63 -10.15
C LYS A 288 -21.47 17.77 -9.35
N ASN A 289 -21.85 17.92 -8.08
CA ASN A 289 -21.34 18.98 -7.20
C ASN A 289 -20.05 18.59 -6.46
N ASP A 290 -19.63 17.32 -6.55
CA ASP A 290 -18.46 16.80 -5.84
C ASP A 290 -17.71 15.78 -6.72
N LEU A 291 -16.79 16.30 -7.54
CA LEU A 291 -15.96 15.48 -8.44
C LEU A 291 -14.74 14.95 -7.68
N ARG A 292 -14.74 13.66 -7.34
CA ARG A 292 -13.73 13.06 -6.46
C ARG A 292 -12.47 12.63 -7.21
N HIS A 293 -12.63 12.23 -8.46
CA HIS A 293 -11.56 11.66 -9.28
C HIS A 293 -11.86 11.79 -10.78
N THR A 294 -10.87 11.54 -11.63
CA THR A 294 -10.95 11.67 -13.10
C THR A 294 -12.17 10.97 -13.72
N PHE A 295 -12.62 9.85 -13.16
CA PHE A 295 -13.79 9.14 -13.67
C PHE A 295 -15.11 9.87 -13.42
N ASP A 296 -15.22 10.64 -12.33
CA ASP A 296 -16.40 11.49 -12.10
C ASP A 296 -16.42 12.60 -13.15
N ALA A 297 -15.26 13.21 -13.45
CA ALA A 297 -15.15 14.22 -14.50
C ALA A 297 -15.51 13.65 -15.89
N LEU A 298 -15.05 12.44 -16.24
CA LEU A 298 -15.44 11.77 -17.48
C LEU A 298 -16.96 11.52 -17.54
N ILE A 299 -17.54 11.06 -16.44
CA ILE A 299 -18.99 10.87 -16.30
C ILE A 299 -19.72 12.20 -16.47
N THR A 300 -19.25 13.29 -15.84
CA THR A 300 -19.82 14.63 -16.00
C THR A 300 -19.83 15.06 -17.45
N SER A 301 -18.72 14.88 -18.18
CA SER A 301 -18.64 15.21 -19.61
C SER A 301 -19.64 14.43 -20.45
N THR A 302 -20.03 13.20 -20.06
CA THR A 302 -21.10 12.48 -20.75
C THR A 302 -22.47 13.14 -20.56
N TYR A 303 -22.73 13.82 -19.45
CA TYR A 303 -24.02 14.49 -19.25
C TYR A 303 -24.13 15.83 -19.98
N GLU A 304 -23.01 16.36 -20.50
CA GLU A 304 -22.93 17.69 -21.11
C GLU A 304 -23.06 17.67 -22.64
N ILE A 305 -23.11 16.49 -23.26
CA ILE A 305 -23.13 16.32 -24.71
C ILE A 305 -24.26 15.38 -25.17
N SER A 306 -24.71 15.53 -26.41
CA SER A 306 -25.74 14.67 -27.01
C SER A 306 -25.23 13.24 -27.22
N GLU A 307 -26.13 12.27 -27.38
CA GLU A 307 -25.75 10.87 -27.65
C GLU A 307 -24.94 10.71 -28.95
N GLU A 308 -25.28 11.48 -29.99
CA GLU A 308 -24.53 11.49 -31.25
C GLU A 308 -23.10 11.99 -31.03
N GLU A 309 -22.95 13.04 -30.21
CA GLU A 309 -21.66 13.59 -29.87
C GLU A 309 -20.85 12.62 -29.01
N LYS A 310 -21.47 11.91 -28.05
CA LYS A 310 -20.79 10.84 -27.27
C LYS A 310 -20.19 9.78 -28.16
N LEU A 311 -20.93 9.34 -29.19
CA LEU A 311 -20.44 8.34 -30.13
C LEU A 311 -19.27 8.89 -30.94
N ARG A 312 -19.36 10.15 -31.39
CA ARG A 312 -18.33 10.83 -32.17
C ARG A 312 -17.02 11.02 -31.39
N VAL A 313 -17.09 11.40 -30.12
CA VAL A 313 -15.90 11.66 -29.28
C VAL A 313 -15.44 10.45 -28.47
N GLY A 314 -16.18 9.33 -28.53
CA GLY A 314 -15.83 8.10 -27.84
C GLY A 314 -16.11 8.10 -26.34
N LEU A 315 -17.12 8.83 -25.87
CA LEU A 315 -17.55 8.88 -24.47
C LEU A 315 -18.75 7.96 -24.19
N THR A 316 -18.76 6.77 -24.81
CA THR A 316 -19.73 5.71 -24.50
C THR A 316 -19.28 4.93 -23.26
N ASP A 317 -20.23 4.29 -22.56
CA ASP A 317 -19.93 3.51 -21.34
C ASP A 317 -18.81 2.47 -21.53
N ASN A 318 -18.81 1.77 -22.67
CA ASN A 318 -17.78 0.79 -22.99
C ASN A 318 -16.40 1.43 -23.19
N LEU A 319 -16.33 2.59 -23.83
CA LEU A 319 -15.08 3.29 -24.06
C LEU A 319 -14.55 3.98 -22.80
N ILE A 320 -15.43 4.51 -21.94
CA ILE A 320 -15.05 5.02 -20.62
C ILE A 320 -14.45 3.92 -19.76
N LEU A 321 -15.03 2.72 -19.81
CA LEU A 321 -14.48 1.55 -19.13
C LEU A 321 -13.09 1.17 -19.67
N ALA A 322 -12.90 1.23 -21.00
CA ALA A 322 -11.60 1.00 -21.63
C ALA A 322 -10.57 2.06 -21.23
N ILE A 323 -10.94 3.34 -21.25
CA ILE A 323 -10.10 4.47 -20.79
C ILE A 323 -9.69 4.26 -19.33
N ALA A 324 -10.60 3.80 -18.48
CA ALA A 324 -10.29 3.48 -17.09
C ALA A 324 -9.25 2.36 -16.97
N GLY A 325 -9.42 1.29 -17.75
CA GLY A 325 -8.44 0.21 -17.84
C GLY A 325 -7.06 0.70 -18.29
N ASP A 326 -7.02 1.52 -19.34
CA ASP A 326 -5.78 2.06 -19.89
C ASP A 326 -5.05 2.96 -18.90
N LEU A 327 -5.76 3.89 -18.25
CA LEU A 327 -5.17 4.81 -17.27
C LEU A 327 -4.62 4.06 -16.04
N ILE A 328 -5.38 3.09 -15.51
CA ILE A 328 -4.96 2.31 -14.34
C ILE A 328 -3.80 1.38 -14.69
N GLY A 329 -3.93 0.63 -15.79
CA GLY A 329 -2.92 -0.34 -16.23
C GLY A 329 -1.60 0.33 -16.58
N ALA A 330 -1.64 1.35 -17.45
CA ALA A 330 -0.44 2.08 -17.85
C ALA A 330 0.18 2.83 -16.67
N GLY A 331 -0.63 3.51 -15.85
CA GLY A 331 -0.15 4.28 -14.70
C GLY A 331 0.52 3.41 -13.63
N PHE A 332 0.01 2.19 -13.40
CA PHE A 332 0.55 1.27 -12.42
C PHE A 332 1.84 0.56 -12.91
N ASP A 333 1.78 -0.20 -14.01
CA ASP A 333 2.89 -1.08 -14.41
C ASP A 333 4.15 -0.29 -14.77
N THR A 334 4.00 0.81 -15.51
CA THR A 334 5.15 1.61 -15.98
C THR A 334 5.84 2.35 -14.83
N THR A 335 5.07 2.95 -13.93
CA THR A 335 5.61 3.65 -12.75
C THR A 335 6.29 2.67 -11.81
N ALA A 336 5.66 1.53 -11.51
CA ALA A 336 6.22 0.48 -10.67
C ALA A 336 7.52 -0.09 -11.26
N THR A 337 7.54 -0.35 -12.56
CA THR A 337 8.74 -0.84 -13.27
C THR A 337 9.88 0.17 -13.22
N THR A 338 9.59 1.45 -13.44
CA THR A 338 10.59 2.51 -13.37
C THR A 338 11.16 2.67 -11.96
N LEU A 339 10.31 2.59 -10.93
CA LEU A 339 10.76 2.62 -9.53
C LEU A 339 11.61 1.39 -9.17
N ARG A 340 11.27 0.20 -9.69
CA ARG A 340 12.09 -1.00 -9.50
C ARG A 340 13.49 -0.81 -10.10
N TRP A 341 13.61 -0.22 -11.29
CA TRP A 341 14.91 0.20 -11.83
C TRP A 341 15.60 1.20 -10.92
N GLY A 342 14.88 2.21 -10.40
CA GLY A 342 15.42 3.19 -9.47
C GLY A 342 16.01 2.55 -8.20
N LEU A 343 15.28 1.63 -7.57
CA LEU A 343 15.77 0.89 -6.40
C LEU A 343 17.01 0.06 -6.72
N LEU A 344 17.01 -0.67 -7.84
CA LEU A 344 18.14 -1.47 -8.29
C LEU A 344 19.39 -0.60 -8.52
N LEU A 345 19.24 0.51 -9.23
CA LEU A 345 20.32 1.43 -9.56
C LEU A 345 20.87 2.13 -8.31
N LEU A 346 20.00 2.57 -7.39
CA LEU A 346 20.43 3.20 -6.13
C LEU A 346 21.13 2.22 -5.19
N ALA A 347 20.63 0.99 -5.06
CA ALA A 347 21.26 -0.06 -4.26
C ALA A 347 22.66 -0.42 -4.78
N SER A 348 22.84 -0.36 -6.11
CA SER A 348 24.11 -0.66 -6.79
C SER A 348 25.11 0.48 -6.75
N ASN A 349 24.68 1.70 -6.41
CA ASN A 349 25.48 2.91 -6.47
C ASN A 349 25.39 3.71 -5.15
N PRO A 350 25.95 3.18 -4.05
CA PRO A 350 25.85 3.79 -2.72
C PRO A 350 26.38 5.23 -2.68
N ASN A 351 27.46 5.54 -3.41
CA ASN A 351 28.00 6.91 -3.48
C ASN A 351 27.00 7.91 -4.09
N VAL A 352 26.25 7.50 -5.12
CA VAL A 352 25.21 8.33 -5.73
C VAL A 352 24.05 8.52 -4.77
N GLN A 353 23.66 7.44 -4.09
CA GLN A 353 22.60 7.47 -3.08
C GLN A 353 22.95 8.42 -1.92
N GLU A 354 24.16 8.32 -1.36
CA GLU A 354 24.63 9.18 -0.27
C GLU A 354 24.70 10.65 -0.68
N LYS A 355 25.11 10.95 -1.92
CA LYS A 355 25.13 12.32 -2.42
C LYS A 355 23.72 12.92 -2.50
N ALA A 356 22.74 12.16 -2.98
CA ALA A 356 21.36 12.62 -3.03
C ALA A 356 20.72 12.75 -1.65
N GLN A 357 21.06 11.84 -0.74
CA GLN A 357 20.65 11.90 0.65
C GLN A 357 21.14 13.18 1.32
N ARG A 358 22.40 13.57 1.12
CA ARG A 358 22.93 14.85 1.64
C ARG A 358 22.18 16.06 1.09
N GLU A 359 21.92 16.10 -0.22
CA GLU A 359 21.12 17.17 -0.83
C GLU A 359 19.73 17.27 -0.19
N VAL A 360 19.04 16.14 -0.03
CA VAL A 360 17.72 16.07 0.60
C VAL A 360 17.76 16.54 2.06
N ASP A 361 18.77 16.11 2.81
CA ASP A 361 18.94 16.47 4.22
C ASP A 361 19.23 17.97 4.39
N GLU A 362 20.10 18.55 3.55
CA GLU A 362 20.45 19.98 3.58
C GLU A 362 19.26 20.88 3.23
N VAL A 363 18.43 20.46 2.26
CA VAL A 363 17.33 21.28 1.73
C VAL A 363 16.05 21.14 2.54
N LEU A 364 15.77 19.94 3.06
CA LEU A 364 14.49 19.59 3.70
C LEU A 364 14.62 19.19 5.16
N GLY A 365 15.77 18.66 5.58
CA GLY A 365 15.94 17.99 6.88
C GLY A 365 14.94 16.85 7.09
N TYR A 366 14.66 16.53 8.37
CA TYR A 366 13.75 15.45 8.78
C TYR A 366 12.40 15.94 9.32
N GLY A 367 12.21 17.25 9.45
CA GLY A 367 11.01 17.86 10.09
C GLY A 367 9.75 17.85 9.23
N ARG A 368 9.88 17.67 7.90
CA ARG A 368 8.75 17.59 6.97
C ARG A 368 9.04 16.61 5.83
N ARG A 369 7.99 16.15 5.15
CA ARG A 369 8.12 15.30 3.96
C ARG A 369 8.46 16.14 2.71
N PRO A 370 9.13 15.57 1.71
CA PRO A 370 9.31 16.21 0.41
C PRO A 370 7.97 16.50 -0.25
N SER A 371 7.92 17.55 -1.07
CA SER A 371 6.79 17.88 -1.93
C SER A 371 7.27 18.25 -3.34
N LEU A 372 6.34 18.34 -4.30
CA LEU A 372 6.68 18.74 -5.66
C LEU A 372 7.22 20.18 -5.75
N THR A 373 6.93 21.04 -4.78
CA THR A 373 7.47 22.41 -4.74
C THR A 373 8.95 22.43 -4.41
N ASP A 374 9.49 21.34 -3.84
CA ASP A 374 10.92 21.22 -3.53
C ASP A 374 11.75 20.80 -4.73
N LYS A 375 11.11 20.39 -5.84
CA LYS A 375 11.79 19.81 -7.00
C LYS A 375 12.92 20.70 -7.55
N SER A 376 12.67 21.99 -7.71
CA SER A 376 13.67 22.95 -8.20
C SER A 376 14.85 23.18 -7.24
N ARG A 377 14.73 22.76 -5.98
CA ARG A 377 15.78 22.84 -4.97
C ARG A 377 16.52 21.52 -4.76
N LEU A 378 16.14 20.47 -5.49
CA LEU A 378 16.73 19.13 -5.42
C LEU A 378 17.24 18.66 -6.80
N PRO A 379 18.13 19.44 -7.45
CA PRO A 379 18.56 19.16 -8.83
C PRO A 379 19.27 17.81 -8.99
N PHE A 380 20.06 17.35 -8.02
CA PHE A 380 20.71 16.05 -8.10
C PHE A 380 19.71 14.89 -7.96
N THR A 381 18.69 15.04 -7.13
CA THR A 381 17.58 14.09 -7.02
C THR A 381 16.70 14.07 -8.28
N GLU A 382 16.46 15.22 -8.91
CA GLU A 382 15.84 15.27 -10.24
C GLU A 382 16.71 14.59 -11.30
N ALA A 383 18.02 14.81 -11.28
CA ALA A 383 18.96 14.16 -12.18
C ALA A 383 18.97 12.63 -12.02
N ILE A 384 18.81 12.11 -10.80
CA ILE A 384 18.59 10.68 -10.55
C ILE A 384 17.31 10.21 -11.21
N THR A 385 16.21 10.96 -11.07
CA THR A 385 14.92 10.62 -11.69
C THR A 385 15.05 10.51 -13.21
N LEU A 386 15.77 11.45 -13.83
CA LEU A 386 16.06 11.43 -15.28
C LEU A 386 16.93 10.25 -15.69
N GLU A 387 17.99 9.94 -14.94
CA GLU A 387 18.88 8.82 -15.26
C GLU A 387 18.18 7.46 -15.08
N VAL A 388 17.32 7.33 -14.08
CA VAL A 388 16.46 6.14 -13.90
C VAL A 388 15.50 5.98 -15.07
N LEU A 389 14.87 7.06 -15.55
CA LEU A 389 14.00 7.03 -16.73
C LEU A 389 14.76 6.64 -18.00
N ARG A 390 15.98 7.17 -18.19
CA ARG A 390 16.83 6.85 -19.35
C ARG A 390 17.28 5.39 -19.33
N MET A 391 17.89 4.95 -18.22
CA MET A 391 18.44 3.60 -18.12
C MET A 391 17.36 2.53 -18.00
N GLY A 392 16.26 2.83 -17.31
CA GLY A 392 15.13 1.91 -17.19
C GLY A 392 14.38 1.73 -18.51
N SER A 393 14.39 2.74 -19.39
CA SER A 393 13.81 2.75 -20.75
C SER A 393 12.52 1.90 -20.83
N THR A 394 11.57 2.17 -19.93
CA THR A 394 10.48 1.25 -19.56
C THR A 394 9.67 0.73 -20.76
N ALA A 395 9.52 1.50 -21.83
CA ALA A 395 8.91 1.07 -23.09
C ALA A 395 9.95 1.15 -24.23
N PRO A 396 10.85 0.17 -24.39
CA PRO A 396 12.03 0.30 -25.25
C PRO A 396 11.73 0.31 -26.75
N LEU A 397 10.61 -0.26 -27.19
CA LEU A 397 10.22 -0.36 -28.62
C LEU A 397 8.97 0.46 -28.98
N SER A 398 8.56 1.38 -28.10
CA SER A 398 7.25 2.06 -28.11
C SER A 398 6.07 1.07 -28.24
N VAL A 399 4.84 1.60 -28.25
CA VAL A 399 3.70 0.84 -28.79
C VAL A 399 3.85 0.84 -30.32
N PRO A 400 3.46 -0.23 -31.06
CA PRO A 400 3.51 -0.22 -32.52
C PRO A 400 2.67 0.90 -33.13
N HIS A 401 3.22 1.56 -34.14
CA HIS A 401 2.54 2.56 -34.98
C HIS A 401 2.14 1.94 -36.33
N SER A 402 1.26 2.63 -37.07
CA SER A 402 0.92 2.29 -38.45
C SER A 402 0.99 3.53 -39.34
N ALA A 403 1.52 3.38 -40.55
CA ALA A 403 1.47 4.42 -41.59
C ALA A 403 0.03 4.59 -42.09
N LEU A 404 -0.54 5.79 -41.98
CA LEU A 404 -1.93 6.04 -42.40
C LEU A 404 -2.07 6.22 -43.92
N GLU A 405 -0.96 6.54 -44.58
CA GLU A 405 -0.81 6.76 -46.01
C GLU A 405 0.64 6.43 -46.42
N ASP A 406 0.88 6.31 -47.72
CA ASP A 406 2.23 6.17 -48.26
C ASP A 406 3.03 7.42 -47.87
N THR A 407 4.21 7.21 -47.28
CA THR A 407 5.05 8.30 -46.78
C THR A 407 6.53 8.01 -47.04
N GLU A 408 7.40 8.94 -46.67
CA GLU A 408 8.84 8.79 -46.83
C GLU A 408 9.56 9.16 -45.53
N ILE A 409 10.50 8.31 -45.11
CA ILE A 409 11.35 8.56 -43.94
C ILE A 409 12.81 8.41 -44.38
N TYR A 410 13.61 9.47 -44.30
CA TYR A 410 15.02 9.49 -44.72
C TYR A 410 15.27 8.97 -46.14
N GLY A 411 14.40 9.30 -47.12
CA GLY A 411 14.52 8.81 -48.49
C GLY A 411 13.95 7.40 -48.73
N TYR A 412 13.47 6.71 -47.69
CA TYR A 412 12.84 5.40 -47.81
C TYR A 412 11.32 5.54 -47.90
N THR A 413 10.73 5.03 -48.98
CA THR A 413 9.27 4.93 -49.12
C THR A 413 8.72 3.92 -48.13
N ILE A 414 7.76 4.37 -47.31
CA ILE A 414 7.02 3.57 -46.33
C ILE A 414 5.57 3.47 -46.82
N PRO A 415 5.14 2.29 -47.31
CA PRO A 415 3.77 2.11 -47.75
C PRO A 415 2.77 2.29 -46.61
N LYS A 416 1.55 2.69 -46.97
CA LYS A 416 0.38 2.70 -46.09
C LYS A 416 0.21 1.34 -45.40
N ASP A 417 -0.29 1.39 -44.17
CA ASP A 417 -0.55 0.25 -43.28
C ASP A 417 0.71 -0.51 -42.80
N THR A 418 1.91 -0.02 -43.14
CA THR A 418 3.17 -0.54 -42.58
C THR A 418 3.20 -0.35 -41.07
N VAL A 419 3.43 -1.45 -40.33
CA VAL A 419 3.65 -1.41 -38.88
C VAL A 419 5.06 -0.92 -38.57
N ILE A 420 5.17 0.10 -37.73
CA ILE A 420 6.44 0.76 -37.38
C ILE A 420 6.68 0.62 -35.88
N LEU A 421 7.89 0.15 -35.51
CA LEU A 421 8.37 0.07 -34.13
C LEU A 421 9.48 1.10 -33.93
N PHE A 422 9.35 1.96 -32.92
CA PHE A 422 10.38 2.95 -32.60
C PHE A 422 11.29 2.43 -31.50
N ASN A 423 12.57 2.25 -31.82
CA ASN A 423 13.57 1.82 -30.85
C ASN A 423 13.99 2.99 -29.93
N LEU A 424 13.22 3.24 -28.88
CA LEU A 424 13.54 4.25 -27.87
C LEU A 424 14.77 3.86 -27.05
N TYR A 425 15.04 2.57 -26.90
CA TYR A 425 16.23 2.07 -26.22
C TYR A 425 17.51 2.52 -26.93
N SER A 426 17.57 2.43 -28.27
CA SER A 426 18.76 2.91 -28.99
C SER A 426 19.01 4.39 -28.73
N SER A 427 17.98 5.24 -28.74
CA SER A 427 18.15 6.67 -28.44
C SER A 427 18.63 6.94 -27.01
N ASN A 428 18.14 6.16 -26.04
CA ASN A 428 18.53 6.31 -24.63
C ASN A 428 19.93 5.76 -24.31
N PHE A 429 20.51 4.95 -25.20
CA PHE A 429 21.82 4.30 -25.01
C PHE A 429 22.83 4.60 -26.14
N ASP A 430 22.49 5.48 -27.08
CA ASP A 430 23.37 5.90 -28.17
C ASP A 430 24.66 6.53 -27.61
N GLU A 431 25.81 5.95 -27.95
CA GLU A 431 27.13 6.40 -27.52
C GLU A 431 27.50 7.80 -28.05
N GLN A 432 26.89 8.24 -29.16
CA GLN A 432 27.07 9.59 -29.69
C GLN A 432 26.33 10.64 -28.86
N LEU A 433 25.19 10.25 -28.27
CA LEU A 433 24.38 11.15 -27.43
C LEU A 433 24.76 11.05 -25.95
N TRP A 434 25.17 9.87 -25.47
CA TRP A 434 25.36 9.60 -24.05
C TRP A 434 26.76 9.07 -23.76
N ASP A 435 27.59 9.89 -23.11
CA ASP A 435 28.89 9.42 -22.59
C ASP A 435 28.70 8.26 -21.60
N SER A 436 29.41 7.15 -21.83
CA SER A 436 29.34 5.94 -21.00
C SER A 436 27.87 5.52 -20.74
N PRO A 437 27.11 5.15 -21.79
CA PRO A 437 25.63 5.05 -21.73
C PRO A 437 25.13 3.99 -20.74
N TYR A 438 25.94 2.99 -20.46
CA TYR A 438 25.62 1.90 -19.53
C TYR A 438 25.99 2.19 -18.07
N ARG A 439 26.66 3.32 -17.78
CA ARG A 439 26.98 3.72 -16.40
C ARG A 439 25.89 4.64 -15.83
N PHE A 440 25.44 4.33 -14.61
CA PHE A 440 24.52 5.17 -13.85
C PHE A 440 25.22 6.46 -13.40
N LYS A 441 25.02 7.55 -14.14
CA LYS A 441 25.72 8.82 -13.95
C LYS A 441 24.73 9.99 -13.94
N PRO A 442 23.97 10.21 -12.85
CA PRO A 442 23.02 11.31 -12.75
C PRO A 442 23.64 12.70 -13.04
N GLY A 443 24.90 12.90 -12.66
CA GLY A 443 25.62 14.15 -12.91
C GLY A 443 25.69 14.58 -14.39
N ARG A 444 25.38 13.70 -15.35
CA ARG A 444 25.29 14.05 -16.78
C ARG A 444 24.19 15.06 -17.11
N PHE A 445 23.20 15.22 -16.23
CA PHE A 445 22.09 16.15 -16.39
C PHE A 445 22.33 17.51 -15.72
N LEU A 446 23.49 17.71 -15.09
CA LEU A 446 23.79 18.92 -14.33
C LEU A 446 24.85 19.77 -15.03
N ASP A 447 24.66 21.08 -15.01
CA ASP A 447 25.65 22.04 -15.48
C ASP A 447 26.77 22.27 -14.42
N ARG A 448 27.69 23.20 -14.69
CA ARG A 448 28.78 23.53 -13.77
C ARG A 448 28.32 24.17 -12.46
N LYS A 449 27.09 24.73 -12.42
CA LYS A 449 26.48 25.34 -11.23
C LYS A 449 25.67 24.31 -10.42
N GLY A 450 25.47 23.11 -10.95
CA GLY A 450 24.65 22.07 -10.32
C GLY A 450 23.17 22.16 -10.67
N GLU A 451 22.80 22.91 -11.71
CA GLU A 451 21.43 23.07 -12.18
C GLU A 451 21.09 22.09 -13.31
N ILE A 452 19.81 21.72 -13.44
CA ILE A 452 19.36 20.80 -14.50
C ILE A 452 19.50 21.42 -15.89
N MET A 453 20.25 20.76 -16.76
CA MET A 453 20.35 21.09 -18.19
C MET A 453 19.10 20.59 -18.93
N ARG A 454 18.16 21.49 -19.22
CA ARG A 454 16.87 21.15 -19.85
C ARG A 454 17.02 20.44 -21.19
N GLU A 455 17.89 20.92 -22.07
CA GLU A 455 18.14 20.30 -23.38
C GLU A 455 18.60 18.84 -23.24
N LYS A 456 19.44 18.55 -22.23
CA LYS A 456 19.90 17.20 -21.95
C LYS A 456 18.80 16.32 -21.36
N ALA A 457 17.96 16.89 -20.49
CA ALA A 457 16.81 16.20 -19.92
C ALA A 457 15.77 15.82 -21.00
N GLU A 458 15.56 16.69 -22.00
CA GLU A 458 14.67 16.47 -23.15
C GLU A 458 15.19 15.38 -24.11
N SER A 459 16.48 15.07 -24.06
CA SER A 459 17.06 13.96 -24.83
C SER A 459 16.62 12.58 -24.31
N VAL A 460 16.04 12.48 -23.10
CA VAL A 460 15.52 11.23 -22.55
C VAL A 460 14.16 10.90 -23.17
N VAL A 461 14.12 9.91 -24.08
CA VAL A 461 12.92 9.59 -24.87
C VAL A 461 12.18 8.37 -24.33
N SER A 462 11.87 8.35 -23.03
CA SER A 462 11.16 7.21 -22.40
C SER A 462 9.63 7.30 -22.49
N PHE A 463 9.09 8.45 -22.89
CA PHE A 463 7.65 8.72 -23.01
C PHE A 463 7.16 8.84 -24.46
N GLY A 464 8.03 8.60 -25.44
CA GLY A 464 7.75 8.83 -26.85
C GLY A 464 7.62 10.31 -27.23
N VAL A 465 7.34 10.57 -28.50
CA VAL A 465 7.23 11.92 -29.06
C VAL A 465 6.03 12.03 -30.01
N GLY A 466 5.59 13.27 -30.29
CA GLY A 466 4.52 13.54 -31.25
C GLY A 466 3.12 13.12 -30.77
N ARG A 467 2.23 12.78 -31.72
CA ARG A 467 0.79 12.54 -31.49
C ARG A 467 0.47 11.39 -30.52
N ARG A 468 1.39 10.45 -30.33
CA ARG A 468 1.22 9.28 -29.45
C ARG A 468 2.15 9.32 -28.23
N ARG A 469 2.70 10.50 -27.91
CA ARG A 469 3.43 10.73 -26.66
C ARG A 469 2.56 10.36 -25.45
N CYS A 470 3.17 9.81 -24.42
CA CYS A 470 2.50 9.40 -23.20
C CYS A 470 1.75 10.57 -22.54
N ILE A 471 0.43 10.44 -22.40
CA ILE A 471 -0.41 11.42 -21.68
C ILE A 471 -0.09 11.46 -20.18
N GLY A 472 0.45 10.38 -19.63
CA GLY A 472 0.80 10.24 -18.21
C GLY A 472 2.19 10.76 -17.84
N GLU A 473 2.96 11.34 -18.77
CA GLU A 473 4.36 11.74 -18.54
C GLU A 473 4.52 12.63 -17.28
N SER A 474 3.72 13.69 -17.18
CA SER A 474 3.80 14.62 -16.05
C SER A 474 3.53 13.92 -14.72
N VAL A 475 2.49 13.08 -14.66
CA VAL A 475 2.11 12.32 -13.47
C VAL A 475 3.19 11.30 -13.09
N ALA A 476 3.74 10.59 -14.07
CA ALA A 476 4.80 9.61 -13.85
C ALA A 476 6.06 10.28 -13.30
N ARG A 477 6.54 11.36 -13.92
CA ARG A 477 7.71 12.12 -13.43
C ARG A 477 7.51 12.65 -12.01
N MET A 478 6.32 13.19 -11.71
CA MET A 478 5.97 13.65 -10.37
C MET A 478 6.00 12.51 -9.34
N ASN A 479 5.35 11.38 -9.65
CA ASN A 479 5.28 10.23 -8.75
C ASN A 479 6.66 9.60 -8.50
N ILE A 480 7.46 9.40 -9.55
CA ILE A 480 8.80 8.84 -9.44
C ILE A 480 9.67 9.74 -8.57
N PHE A 481 9.68 11.06 -8.84
CA PHE A 481 10.44 12.02 -8.06
C PHE A 481 10.01 12.02 -6.58
N MET A 482 8.70 12.08 -6.31
CA MET A 482 8.16 12.11 -4.94
C MET A 482 8.50 10.84 -4.15
N LEU A 483 8.40 9.67 -4.79
CA LEU A 483 8.71 8.40 -4.15
C LEU A 483 10.21 8.24 -3.91
N LEU A 484 11.05 8.57 -4.89
CA LEU A 484 12.50 8.50 -4.73
C LEU A 484 13.00 9.51 -3.68
N SER A 485 12.54 10.77 -3.71
CA SER A 485 12.93 11.76 -2.70
C SER A 485 12.47 11.37 -1.29
N SER A 486 11.27 10.81 -1.13
CA SER A 486 10.77 10.32 0.16
C SER A 486 11.58 9.13 0.68
N LEU A 487 11.92 8.18 -0.20
CA LEU A 487 12.77 7.05 0.15
C LEU A 487 14.18 7.51 0.48
N LEU A 488 14.78 8.41 -0.30
CA LEU A 488 16.10 8.95 -0.03
C LEU A 488 16.11 9.68 1.32
N GLN A 489 15.09 10.47 1.66
CA GLN A 489 15.00 11.14 2.96
C GLN A 489 15.03 10.14 4.13
N ARG A 490 14.24 9.06 4.06
CA ARG A 490 13.95 8.20 5.23
C ARG A 490 14.62 6.84 5.21
N CYS A 491 15.25 6.45 4.12
CA CYS A 491 15.73 5.09 3.94
C CYS A 491 17.12 5.06 3.29
N LYS A 492 17.93 4.08 3.72
CA LYS A 492 19.10 3.60 3.02
C LYS A 492 18.74 2.30 2.30
N ILE A 493 18.92 2.29 0.99
CA ILE A 493 18.65 1.16 0.10
C ILE A 493 19.97 0.42 -0.11
N ILE A 494 20.05 -0.81 0.36
CA ILE A 494 21.30 -1.55 0.46
C ILE A 494 21.20 -2.82 -0.39
N LYS A 495 22.22 -3.07 -1.19
CA LYS A 495 22.44 -4.35 -1.86
C LYS A 495 22.88 -5.40 -0.82
N PRO A 496 22.13 -6.49 -0.61
CA PRO A 496 22.58 -7.58 0.25
C PRO A 496 23.89 -8.20 -0.28
N PRO A 497 24.87 -8.55 0.57
CA PRO A 497 26.16 -9.10 0.13
C PRO A 497 26.04 -10.35 -0.75
N GLU A 498 25.01 -11.16 -0.52
CA GLU A 498 24.75 -12.43 -1.20
C GLU A 498 24.03 -12.28 -2.56
N GLU A 499 23.53 -11.09 -2.89
CA GLU A 499 22.77 -10.88 -4.13
C GLU A 499 23.69 -10.43 -5.27
N GLU A 500 23.63 -11.12 -6.41
CA GLU A 500 24.19 -10.63 -7.67
C GLU A 500 23.09 -9.98 -8.51
N TYR A 501 23.34 -8.77 -8.98
CA TYR A 501 22.35 -8.02 -9.74
C TYR A 501 22.58 -8.19 -11.23
N ASP A 502 21.55 -8.70 -11.91
CA ASP A 502 21.48 -8.70 -13.37
C ASP A 502 20.84 -7.40 -13.85
N PHE A 503 21.62 -6.60 -14.57
CA PHE A 503 21.16 -5.36 -15.19
C PHE A 503 20.54 -5.60 -16.57
N LYS A 504 20.47 -6.85 -17.05
CA LYS A 504 19.66 -7.21 -18.21
C LYS A 504 18.20 -7.30 -17.78
N GLY A 505 17.39 -6.36 -18.24
CA GLY A 505 15.95 -6.42 -18.06
C GLY A 505 15.31 -7.54 -18.89
N LYS A 506 14.13 -7.98 -18.43
CA LYS A 506 13.23 -8.85 -19.19
C LYS A 506 12.30 -7.99 -20.02
N LEU A 507 12.35 -8.16 -21.35
CA LEU A 507 11.42 -7.51 -22.27
C LEU A 507 10.05 -8.20 -22.23
N THR A 508 9.04 -7.46 -21.77
CA THR A 508 7.61 -7.76 -21.93
C THR A 508 6.99 -6.60 -22.72
N LEU A 509 5.72 -6.24 -22.49
CA LEU A 509 5.24 -4.90 -22.86
C LEU A 509 6.13 -3.79 -22.24
N THR A 510 6.65 -4.02 -21.04
CA THR A 510 7.60 -3.14 -20.37
C THR A 510 8.98 -3.81 -20.23
N TYR A 511 10.05 -3.02 -20.18
CA TYR A 511 11.39 -3.49 -19.87
C TYR A 511 11.60 -3.47 -18.37
N ALA A 512 11.37 -4.60 -17.72
CA ALA A 512 11.45 -4.71 -16.27
C ALA A 512 12.79 -5.32 -15.81
N PRO A 513 13.33 -4.90 -14.66
CA PRO A 513 14.52 -5.56 -14.12
C PRO A 513 14.20 -7.02 -13.77
N ALA A 514 15.22 -7.88 -13.85
CA ALA A 514 15.16 -9.23 -13.31
C ALA A 514 14.75 -9.20 -11.82
N PRO A 515 14.20 -10.27 -11.24
CA PRO A 515 13.94 -10.33 -9.80
C PRO A 515 15.24 -10.05 -9.02
N PHE A 516 15.17 -9.14 -8.05
CA PHE A 516 16.29 -8.76 -7.18
C PHE A 516 15.79 -8.50 -5.76
N LYS A 517 16.66 -8.60 -4.77
CA LYS A 517 16.37 -8.18 -3.39
C LYS A 517 17.17 -6.95 -3.00
N VAL A 518 16.55 -6.11 -2.17
CA VAL A 518 17.19 -4.97 -1.50
C VAL A 518 16.86 -5.03 -0.02
N LYS A 519 17.82 -4.63 0.81
CA LYS A 519 17.58 -4.34 2.23
C LYS A 519 17.27 -2.86 2.36
N ILE A 520 16.21 -2.53 3.10
CA ILE A 520 15.82 -1.15 3.40
C ILE A 520 16.08 -0.91 4.88
N GLU A 521 16.93 0.06 5.20
CA GLU A 521 17.21 0.50 6.57
C GLU A 521 16.67 1.93 6.76
N ALA A 522 16.02 2.20 7.90
CA ALA A 522 15.55 3.53 8.20
C ALA A 522 16.72 4.50 8.45
N ARG A 523 16.56 5.74 8.01
CA ARG A 523 17.40 6.90 8.31
C ARG A 523 16.56 7.86 9.14
N GLY A 524 17.08 8.32 10.29
CA GLY A 524 16.55 9.47 11.04
C GLY A 524 15.07 9.43 11.39
#